data_AF-A0AAU8GAT0-F1
#
_entry.id   AF-A0AAU8GAT0-F1
#
_cell.length_a   1.000
_cell.length_b   1.000
_cell.length_c   1.000
_cell.angle_alpha   90.00
_cell.angle_beta   90.00
_cell.angle_gamma   90.00
#
_symmetry.space_group_name_H-M   'P 1'
#
loop_
_entity.id
_entity.type
_entity.pdbx_description
1 polymer ?
#
loop_
_entity_poly.entity_id
_entity_poly.type
_entity_poly.pdbx_seq_one_letter_code
_entity_poly.pdbx_strand_id
1 'polypeptide(L)'
;MTEPDQSPSLWDWHANLLRIERKRWVLFTNDQTLYSFFVRFGKRPLFPDFVELFRLGLFKNLMGEGLTEPLIDCALKDYRNVTIAKTNSRSVLGSMNDLAFQLKCSIETMGGLDRADLSEVGRRLNRIPMSAIKYHCSIDELKRRLADAHK
;
A
#
# COMPACT_ATOMS: atom_id res chain seq x y z
N MET A 1 18.43 24.92 -4.72
CA MET A 1 17.51 24.79 -3.57
C MET A 1 17.26 23.31 -3.39
N THR A 2 17.97 22.70 -2.44
CA THR A 2 17.88 21.27 -2.14
C THR A 2 16.73 21.10 -1.15
N GLU A 3 15.69 20.37 -1.52
CA GLU A 3 14.61 20.01 -0.60
C GLU A 3 15.20 19.21 0.59
N PRO A 4 14.74 19.45 1.82
CA PRO A 4 15.29 18.78 2.98
C PRO A 4 15.01 17.27 2.89
N ASP A 5 16.01 16.48 3.23
CA ASP A 5 15.97 15.03 3.42
C ASP A 5 14.94 14.72 4.53
N GLN A 6 13.67 14.63 4.16
CA GLN A 6 12.60 14.21 5.06
C GLN A 6 12.77 12.70 5.26
N SER A 7 13.14 12.30 6.48
CA SER A 7 13.08 10.90 6.87
C SER A 7 11.66 10.40 6.63
N PRO A 8 11.47 9.22 5.99
CA PRO A 8 10.14 8.72 5.68
C PRO A 8 9.34 8.63 6.98
N SER A 9 8.16 9.24 6.99
CA SER A 9 7.19 9.17 8.08
C SER A 9 6.32 7.92 7.92
N LEU A 10 5.61 7.51 8.99
CA LEU A 10 4.61 6.44 8.89
C LEU A 10 3.50 6.77 7.89
N TRP A 11 3.36 8.05 7.56
CA TRP A 11 2.31 8.60 6.71
C TRP A 11 2.72 8.72 5.25
N ASP A 12 3.95 8.35 4.90
CA ASP A 12 4.42 8.38 3.52
C ASP A 12 4.08 7.08 2.78
N TRP A 13 3.53 7.25 1.58
CA TRP A 13 3.12 6.16 0.70
C TRP A 13 3.61 6.41 -0.72
N HIS A 14 4.15 5.35 -1.33
CA HIS A 14 4.39 5.31 -2.76
C HIS A 14 3.22 4.67 -3.50
N ALA A 15 2.93 5.20 -4.69
CA ALA A 15 1.91 4.66 -5.59
C ALA A 15 2.57 4.25 -6.92
N ASN A 16 2.43 2.98 -7.30
CA ASN A 16 2.94 2.45 -8.56
C ASN A 16 1.77 2.03 -9.47
N LEU A 17 1.75 2.58 -10.69
CA LEU A 17 0.75 2.23 -11.67
C LEU A 17 1.16 0.95 -12.42
N LEU A 18 0.42 -0.12 -12.15
CA LEU A 18 0.61 -1.44 -12.73
C LEU A 18 -0.39 -1.71 -13.86
N ARG A 19 -0.01 -2.65 -14.73
CA ARG A 19 -0.91 -3.25 -15.71
C ARG A 19 -0.94 -4.76 -15.49
N ILE A 20 -2.12 -5.29 -15.21
CA ILE A 20 -2.38 -6.71 -14.96
C ILE A 20 -3.55 -7.09 -15.89
N GLU A 21 -3.34 -8.06 -16.78
CA GLU A 21 -4.35 -8.49 -17.79
C GLU A 21 -5.03 -7.32 -18.53
N ARG A 22 -4.23 -6.37 -19.03
CA ARG A 22 -4.69 -5.15 -19.74
C ARG A 22 -5.51 -4.17 -18.89
N LYS A 23 -5.79 -4.50 -17.63
CA LYS A 23 -6.43 -3.64 -16.61
C LYS A 23 -5.35 -2.84 -15.87
N ARG A 24 -5.61 -1.55 -15.60
CA ARG A 24 -4.73 -0.64 -14.84
C ARG A 24 -5.00 -0.78 -13.34
N TRP A 25 -3.95 -0.84 -12.53
CA TRP A 25 -4.04 -0.96 -11.09
C TRP A 25 -3.08 0.01 -10.46
N VAL A 26 -3.41 0.54 -9.29
CA VAL A 26 -2.45 1.28 -8.47
C VAL A 26 -2.10 0.39 -7.29
N LEU A 27 -0.81 0.11 -7.12
CA LEU A 27 -0.25 -0.50 -5.93
C LEU A 27 0.23 0.62 -5.03
N PHE A 28 -0.42 0.80 -3.88
CA PHE A 28 0.03 1.67 -2.81
C PHE A 28 0.91 0.86 -1.88
N THR A 29 2.05 1.42 -1.48
CA THR A 29 3.02 0.81 -0.56
C THR A 29 3.47 1.85 0.44
N ASN A 30 3.38 1.53 1.73
CA ASN A 30 3.86 2.38 2.80
C ASN A 30 5.39 2.34 2.88
N ASP A 31 6.03 3.49 3.07
CA ASP A 31 7.49 3.63 2.93
C ASP A 31 8.27 2.94 4.06
N GLN A 32 7.70 2.91 5.25
CA GLN A 32 8.37 2.36 6.43
C GLN A 32 8.07 0.87 6.64
N THR A 33 6.86 0.44 6.34
CA THR A 33 6.35 -0.91 6.67
C THR A 33 6.30 -1.82 5.45
N LEU A 34 6.38 -1.25 4.24
CA LEU A 34 6.10 -1.91 2.97
C LEU A 34 4.68 -2.48 2.85
N TYR A 35 3.79 -2.15 3.80
CA TYR A 35 2.40 -2.58 3.73
C TYR A 35 1.78 -2.06 2.45
N SER A 36 1.18 -2.98 1.71
CA SER A 36 0.79 -2.76 0.34
C SER A 36 -0.64 -3.18 0.07
N PHE A 37 -1.36 -2.35 -0.65
CA PHE A 37 -2.69 -2.67 -1.14
C PHE A 37 -2.84 -2.17 -2.57
N PHE A 38 -3.70 -2.83 -3.34
CA PHE A 38 -3.87 -2.52 -4.75
C PHE A 38 -5.34 -2.29 -5.07
N VAL A 39 -5.58 -1.29 -5.93
CA VAL A 39 -6.92 -0.87 -6.31
C VAL A 39 -7.02 -0.76 -7.83
N ARG A 40 -8.20 -1.11 -8.36
CA ARG A 40 -8.46 -0.99 -9.79
C ARG A 40 -8.50 0.49 -10.16
N PHE A 41 -7.73 0.87 -11.16
CA PHE A 41 -7.65 2.25 -11.63
C PHE A 41 -8.42 2.42 -12.96
N GLY A 42 -9.48 3.23 -12.92
CA GLY A 42 -10.33 3.53 -14.07
C GLY A 42 -9.72 4.53 -15.06
N LYS A 43 -10.51 4.95 -16.06
CA LYS A 43 -10.14 6.06 -16.95
C LYS A 43 -10.62 7.38 -16.32
N ARG A 44 -9.68 8.30 -16.09
CA ARG A 44 -9.85 9.70 -15.60
C ARG A 44 -10.48 9.86 -14.21
N PRO A 45 -9.78 9.52 -13.11
CA PRO A 45 -10.10 10.14 -11.83
C PRO A 45 -9.64 11.61 -11.85
N LEU A 46 -10.49 12.52 -11.42
CA LEU A 46 -10.07 13.85 -10.97
C LEU A 46 -9.19 13.70 -9.71
N PHE A 47 -8.41 14.71 -9.34
CA PHE A 47 -7.50 14.64 -8.19
C PHE A 47 -8.19 14.23 -6.86
N PRO A 48 -9.39 14.75 -6.51
CA PRO A 48 -10.13 14.30 -5.33
C PRO A 48 -10.42 12.80 -5.35
N ASP A 49 -10.73 12.26 -6.53
CA ASP A 49 -11.07 10.85 -6.71
C ASP A 49 -9.88 9.93 -6.41
N PHE A 50 -8.63 10.39 -6.57
CA PHE A 50 -7.44 9.60 -6.25
C PHE A 50 -7.20 9.49 -4.74
N VAL A 51 -7.37 10.59 -4.01
CA VAL A 51 -7.24 10.61 -2.55
C VAL A 51 -8.34 9.77 -1.91
N GLU A 52 -9.57 9.87 -2.41
CA GLU A 52 -10.67 9.00 -1.96
C GLU A 52 -10.42 7.53 -2.29
N LEU A 53 -9.93 7.23 -3.50
CA LEU A 53 -9.56 5.87 -3.90
C LEU A 53 -8.51 5.27 -2.96
N PHE A 54 -7.50 6.06 -2.58
CA PHE A 54 -6.50 5.67 -1.59
C PHE A 54 -7.14 5.40 -0.23
N ARG A 55 -7.89 6.36 0.34
CA ARG A 55 -8.49 6.24 1.67
C ARG A 55 -9.45 5.06 1.77
N LEU A 56 -10.35 4.90 0.80
CA LEU A 56 -11.32 3.80 0.79
C LEU A 56 -10.62 2.46 0.58
N GLY A 57 -9.59 2.42 -0.27
CA GLY A 57 -8.76 1.24 -0.46
C GLY A 57 -8.06 0.82 0.82
N LEU A 58 -7.40 1.77 1.49
CA LEU A 58 -6.72 1.54 2.76
C LEU A 58 -7.69 1.05 3.83
N PHE A 59 -8.82 1.74 4.02
CA PHE A 59 -9.87 1.36 4.98
C PHE A 59 -10.31 -0.10 4.78
N LYS A 60 -10.69 -0.47 3.55
CA LYS A 60 -11.16 -1.82 3.24
C LYS A 60 -10.10 -2.89 3.49
N ASN A 61 -8.84 -2.60 3.16
CA ASN A 61 -7.74 -3.55 3.37
C ASN A 61 -7.41 -3.72 4.85
N LEU A 62 -7.40 -2.64 5.64
CA LEU A 62 -7.17 -2.71 7.09
C LEU A 62 -8.31 -3.44 7.82
N MET A 63 -9.57 -3.18 7.44
CA MET A 63 -10.72 -3.95 7.92
C MET A 63 -10.57 -5.44 7.60
N GLY A 64 -10.13 -5.77 6.38
CA GLY A 64 -9.87 -7.15 5.95
C GLY A 64 -8.71 -7.84 6.69
N GLU A 65 -7.84 -7.08 7.34
CA GLU A 65 -6.75 -7.56 8.21
C GLU A 65 -7.13 -7.63 9.69
N GLY A 66 -8.41 -7.36 10.01
CA GLY A 66 -8.99 -7.43 11.35
C GLY A 66 -8.63 -6.26 12.25
N LEU A 67 -8.20 -5.11 11.70
CA LEU A 67 -8.05 -3.88 12.49
C LEU A 67 -9.43 -3.31 12.84
N THR A 68 -9.56 -2.74 14.04
CA THR A 68 -10.82 -2.16 14.50
C THR A 68 -11.06 -0.77 13.90
N GLU A 69 -12.32 -0.42 13.67
CA GLU A 69 -12.71 0.88 13.11
C GLU A 69 -12.07 2.08 13.84
N PRO A 70 -11.99 2.14 15.20
CA PRO A 70 -11.36 3.27 15.88
C PRO A 70 -9.87 3.46 15.54
N LEU A 71 -9.12 2.37 15.38
CA LEU A 71 -7.70 2.42 15.00
C LEU A 71 -7.54 2.89 13.55
N ILE A 72 -8.43 2.44 12.67
CA ILE A 72 -8.42 2.83 11.26
C ILE A 72 -8.81 4.31 11.12
N ASP A 73 -9.86 4.75 11.79
CA ASP A 73 -10.28 6.16 11.79
C ASP A 73 -9.19 7.08 12.33
N CYS A 74 -8.46 6.64 13.37
CA CYS A 74 -7.33 7.41 13.87
C CYS A 74 -6.21 7.52 12.82
N ALA A 75 -5.83 6.40 12.18
CA ALA A 75 -4.87 6.43 11.08
C ALA A 75 -5.36 7.29 9.90
N LEU A 76 -6.66 7.30 9.61
CA LEU A 76 -7.25 8.07 8.52
C LEU A 76 -7.41 9.57 8.81
N LYS A 77 -7.47 9.98 10.08
CA LYS A 77 -7.53 11.40 10.47
C LYS A 77 -6.30 12.18 10.03
N ASP A 78 -5.12 11.56 10.07
CA ASP A 78 -3.86 12.21 9.66
C ASP A 78 -3.74 12.35 8.14
N TYR A 79 -4.45 11.52 7.36
CA TYR A 79 -4.50 11.62 5.91
C TYR A 79 -5.48 12.67 5.38
N ARG A 80 -5.95 13.63 6.19
CA ARG A 80 -6.90 14.69 5.75
C ARG A 80 -6.33 15.58 4.63
N ASN A 81 -5.03 15.84 4.65
CA ASN A 81 -4.31 16.62 3.64
C ASN A 81 -3.26 15.74 2.95
N VAL A 82 -3.66 14.99 1.92
CA VAL A 82 -2.73 14.18 1.12
C VAL A 82 -2.05 15.06 0.08
N THR A 83 -0.72 15.14 0.13
CA THR A 83 0.10 15.79 -0.90
C THR A 83 0.73 14.72 -1.78
N ILE A 84 0.50 14.80 -3.10
CA ILE A 84 1.18 13.94 -4.07
C ILE A 84 2.48 14.63 -4.47
N ALA A 85 3.62 14.00 -4.16
CA ALA A 85 4.95 14.48 -4.53
C ALA A 85 5.64 13.51 -5.49
N LYS A 86 6.72 13.96 -6.15
CA LYS A 86 7.58 13.07 -6.94
C LYS A 86 8.34 12.13 -6.00
N THR A 87 8.48 10.88 -6.42
CA THR A 87 9.20 9.82 -5.70
C THR A 87 10.63 10.25 -5.33
N ASN A 88 10.95 10.23 -4.04
CA ASN A 88 12.29 10.52 -3.50
C ASN A 88 13.02 9.24 -3.00
N SER A 89 12.32 8.14 -2.72
CA SER A 89 12.97 6.99 -2.05
C SER A 89 13.43 5.89 -3.03
N ARG A 90 14.74 5.83 -3.28
CA ARG A 90 15.36 4.75 -4.09
C ARG A 90 15.27 3.36 -3.46
N SER A 91 15.25 3.26 -2.12
CA SER A 91 15.14 1.97 -1.42
C SER A 91 13.74 1.36 -1.53
N VAL A 92 12.70 2.20 -1.49
CA VAL A 92 11.30 1.76 -1.65
C VAL A 92 11.03 1.24 -3.05
N LEU A 93 11.65 1.81 -4.09
CA LEU A 93 11.49 1.37 -5.48
C LEU A 93 11.90 -0.10 -5.71
N GLY A 94 12.96 -0.56 -5.05
CA GLY A 94 13.41 -1.97 -5.13
C GLY A 94 12.34 -2.92 -4.59
N SER A 95 11.92 -2.69 -3.34
CA SER A 95 10.88 -3.49 -2.69
C SER A 95 9.54 -3.42 -3.42
N MET A 96 9.16 -2.26 -3.97
CA MET A 96 7.94 -2.13 -4.76
C MET A 96 7.97 -2.94 -6.05
N ASN A 97 9.12 -3.05 -6.72
CA ASN A 97 9.23 -3.89 -7.91
C ASN A 97 9.04 -5.36 -7.56
N ASP A 98 9.65 -5.82 -6.47
CA ASP A 98 9.47 -7.19 -5.96
C ASP A 98 7.99 -7.44 -5.60
N LEU A 99 7.36 -6.53 -4.84
CA LEU A 99 5.95 -6.64 -4.48
C LEU A 99 5.02 -6.62 -5.71
N ALA A 100 5.31 -5.77 -6.70
CA ALA A 100 4.55 -5.73 -7.95
C ALA A 100 4.70 -7.03 -8.77
N PHE A 101 5.87 -7.66 -8.74
CA PHE A 101 6.09 -8.97 -9.35
C PHE A 101 5.32 -10.06 -8.60
N GLN A 102 5.45 -10.13 -7.27
CA GLN A 102 4.74 -11.10 -6.42
C GLN A 102 3.22 -11.00 -6.56
N LEU A 103 2.69 -9.78 -6.66
CA LEU A 103 1.28 -9.53 -6.91
C LEU A 103 0.82 -10.14 -8.24
N LYS A 104 1.56 -9.92 -9.33
CA LYS A 104 1.25 -10.47 -10.65
C LYS A 104 1.30 -12.00 -10.65
N CYS A 105 2.35 -12.60 -10.10
CA CYS A 105 2.50 -14.04 -10.00
C CYS A 105 1.39 -14.69 -9.16
N SER A 106 0.99 -14.05 -8.06
CA SER A 106 -0.09 -14.53 -7.19
C SER A 106 -1.43 -14.56 -7.95
N ILE A 107 -1.76 -13.48 -8.67
CA ILE A 107 -2.99 -13.41 -9.47
C ILE A 107 -2.97 -14.46 -10.58
N GLU A 108 -1.86 -14.59 -11.31
CA GLU A 108 -1.71 -15.57 -12.38
C GLU A 108 -1.86 -17.01 -11.88
N THR A 109 -1.21 -17.34 -10.75
CA THR A 109 -1.28 -18.66 -10.12
C THR A 109 -2.70 -19.01 -9.64
N MET A 110 -3.48 -18.00 -9.25
CA MET A 110 -4.89 -18.15 -8.87
C MET A 110 -5.85 -18.16 -10.07
N GLY A 111 -5.35 -18.24 -11.30
CA GLY A 111 -6.15 -18.36 -12.51
C GLY A 111 -6.58 -17.03 -13.13
N GLY A 112 -5.89 -15.94 -12.78
CA GLY A 112 -6.10 -14.60 -13.33
C GLY A 112 -7.11 -13.75 -12.56
N LEU A 113 -7.28 -12.49 -12.97
CA LEU A 113 -8.09 -11.51 -12.24
C LEU A 113 -9.57 -11.90 -12.11
N ASP A 114 -10.08 -12.71 -13.02
CA ASP A 114 -11.48 -13.12 -13.03
C ASP A 114 -11.76 -14.31 -12.09
N ARG A 115 -10.71 -14.99 -11.59
CA ARG A 115 -10.82 -16.16 -10.69
C ARG A 115 -10.17 -15.92 -9.32
N ALA A 116 -9.14 -15.08 -9.26
CA ALA A 116 -8.39 -14.83 -8.04
C ALA A 116 -9.24 -14.12 -6.97
N ASP A 117 -9.18 -14.61 -5.74
CA ASP A 117 -9.62 -13.83 -4.58
C ASP A 117 -8.60 -12.73 -4.31
N LEU A 118 -8.91 -11.51 -4.76
CA LEU A 118 -8.02 -10.35 -4.63
C LEU A 118 -7.76 -9.97 -3.16
N SER A 119 -8.68 -10.26 -2.25
CA SER A 119 -8.48 -10.02 -0.81
C SER A 119 -7.44 -10.99 -0.27
N GLU A 120 -7.50 -12.25 -0.67
CA GLU A 120 -6.49 -13.26 -0.31
C GLU A 120 -5.13 -12.93 -0.92
N VAL A 121 -5.09 -12.47 -2.18
CA VAL A 121 -3.85 -11.99 -2.81
C VAL A 121 -3.22 -10.87 -1.99
N GLY A 122 -4.00 -9.86 -1.59
CA GLY A 122 -3.51 -8.75 -0.75
C GLY A 122 -3.00 -9.22 0.61
N ARG A 123 -3.72 -10.13 1.27
CA ARG A 123 -3.29 -10.71 2.56
C ARG A 123 -1.97 -11.48 2.42
N ARG A 124 -1.82 -12.30 1.38
CA ARG A 124 -0.58 -13.04 1.13
C ARG A 124 0.58 -12.11 0.84
N LEU A 125 0.36 -11.08 0.02
CA LEU A 125 1.37 -10.09 -0.32
C LEU A 125 1.98 -9.44 0.93
N ASN A 126 1.14 -9.06 1.90
CA ASN A 126 1.57 -8.42 3.15
C ASN A 126 2.18 -9.38 4.20
N ARG A 127 2.21 -10.68 3.90
CA ARG A 127 2.83 -11.74 4.72
C ARG A 127 4.10 -12.30 4.09
N ILE A 128 4.60 -11.68 3.02
CA ILE A 128 5.91 -11.97 2.45
C ILE A 128 6.98 -11.32 3.35
N PRO A 129 7.95 -12.08 3.88
CA PRO A 129 9.08 -11.50 4.61
C PRO A 129 9.94 -10.66 3.68
N MET A 130 10.16 -9.39 4.02
CA MET A 130 10.91 -8.46 3.18
C MET A 130 12.23 -8.04 3.86
N SER A 131 13.36 -8.22 3.19
CA SER A 131 14.69 -7.93 3.75
C SER A 131 14.86 -6.45 4.15
N ALA A 132 14.26 -5.54 3.41
CA ALA A 132 14.26 -4.10 3.70
C ALA A 132 13.61 -3.73 5.05
N ILE A 133 12.74 -4.59 5.59
CA ILE A 133 12.16 -4.48 6.94
C ILE A 133 12.64 -5.62 7.85
N LYS A 134 13.91 -6.04 7.68
CA LYS A 134 14.57 -7.06 8.51
C LYS A 134 13.85 -8.42 8.51
N TYR A 135 13.30 -8.80 7.36
CA TYR A 135 12.53 -10.03 7.18
C TYR A 135 11.26 -10.12 8.05
N HIS A 136 10.76 -8.98 8.53
CA HIS A 136 9.41 -8.92 9.08
C HIS A 136 8.36 -8.98 7.96
N CYS A 137 7.14 -9.34 8.32
CA CYS A 137 5.98 -9.18 7.45
C CYS A 137 5.45 -7.74 7.56
N SER A 138 5.00 -7.20 6.43
CA SER A 138 4.55 -5.81 6.35
C SER A 138 3.34 -5.50 7.22
N ILE A 139 2.37 -6.42 7.32
CA ILE A 139 1.19 -6.23 8.17
C ILE A 139 1.56 -6.15 9.67
N ASP A 140 2.52 -6.94 10.12
CA ASP A 140 2.94 -6.96 11.52
C ASP A 140 3.69 -5.68 11.86
N GLU A 141 4.56 -5.22 10.95
CA GLU A 141 5.29 -3.97 11.11
C GLU A 141 4.34 -2.76 11.10
N LEU A 142 3.31 -2.77 10.24
CA LEU A 142 2.27 -1.74 10.26
C LEU A 142 1.50 -1.73 11.58
N LYS A 143 1.01 -2.89 12.05
CA LYS A 143 0.28 -3.00 13.33
C LYS A 143 1.14 -2.52 14.50
N ARG A 144 2.42 -2.89 14.52
CA ARG A 144 3.38 -2.45 15.54
C ARG A 144 3.53 -0.93 15.55
N ARG A 145 3.76 -0.31 14.39
CA ARG A 145 3.92 1.15 14.29
C ARG A 145 2.65 1.92 14.61
N LEU A 146 1.50 1.40 14.19
CA LEU A 146 0.22 1.98 14.59
C LEU A 146 0.08 1.93 16.12
N ALA A 147 0.38 0.81 16.78
CA ALA A 147 0.32 0.74 18.24
C ALA A 147 1.30 1.70 18.94
N ASP A 148 2.52 1.85 18.42
CA ASP A 148 3.54 2.75 18.98
C ASP A 148 3.17 4.23 18.79
N ALA A 149 2.46 4.60 17.73
CA ALA A 149 2.01 5.97 17.47
C ALA A 149 0.87 6.44 18.42
N HIS A 150 0.26 5.53 19.19
CA HIS A 150 -0.83 5.82 20.13
C HIS A 150 -0.40 5.75 21.61
N LYS A 151 0.89 5.56 21.89
CA LYS A 151 1.48 5.71 23.24
C LYS A 151 1.97 7.13 23.45
#